data_AF-A0A6P8ZPA3-F1
#
_entry.id   AF-A0A6P8ZPA3-F1
#
_cell.length_a   1.000
_cell.length_b   1.000
_cell.length_c   1.000
_cell.angle_alpha   90.00
_cell.angle_beta   90.00
_cell.angle_gamma   90.00
#
_symmetry.space_group_name_H-M   'P 1'
#
loop_
_entity.id
_entity.type
_entity.pdbx_description
1 polymer ?
#
loop_
_entity_poly.entity_id
_entity_poly.type
_entity_poly.pdbx_seq_one_letter_code
_entity_poly.pdbx_strand_id
1 'polypeptide(L)'
;MSLTFRLFSRNYRSALLRIISCQNSYLRKGSGPCRLQIHQSQFTFCENYCRTYASKVNASPCWKCGKSGREARFFCKDCNALQKPNKNYNYFHLLDLSETFDVDSSEVSKKFRQLQAVLHPDKFSNASDDEKEFSAELSSLVNKAFRTLSNPLERGLYLLQLHNTPILEENTSFNKEFLFEIMELNEELESISNLNELKTFHSKNREVLKSIQKKVSELFTGQDIPKARTALMEMKYYVTLEEKIKEKLLQLEATN
;
A
#
# COMPACT_ATOMS: atom_id res chain seq x y z
N MET A 1 17.00 -23.60 -29.28
CA MET A 1 16.21 -24.85 -29.27
C MET A 1 16.66 -25.65 -28.07
N SER A 2 15.99 -25.51 -26.93
CA SER A 2 14.82 -26.30 -26.51
C SER A 2 15.26 -27.55 -25.76
N LEU A 3 15.11 -27.58 -24.43
CA LEU A 3 14.60 -28.72 -23.63
C LEU A 3 14.66 -28.46 -22.11
N THR A 4 13.86 -27.51 -21.59
CA THR A 4 13.44 -27.48 -20.17
C THR A 4 12.07 -26.82 -19.99
N PHE A 5 11.15 -27.06 -20.93
CA PHE A 5 9.75 -26.62 -20.85
C PHE A 5 8.87 -27.75 -21.40
N ARG A 6 8.32 -28.61 -20.53
CA ARG A 6 7.11 -29.46 -20.73
C ARG A 6 7.00 -30.58 -19.69
N LEU A 7 6.90 -30.27 -18.40
CA LEU A 7 6.39 -31.24 -17.40
C LEU A 7 5.48 -30.60 -16.32
N PHE A 8 4.92 -29.42 -16.58
CA PHE A 8 4.03 -28.71 -15.64
C PHE A 8 2.63 -28.52 -16.25
N SER A 9 1.87 -29.59 -16.52
CA SER A 9 0.48 -29.40 -17.01
C SER A 9 -0.56 -30.49 -16.75
N ARG A 10 -0.29 -31.58 -16.01
CA ARG A 10 -1.31 -32.65 -15.84
C ARG A 10 -1.80 -32.97 -14.42
N ASN A 11 -1.09 -32.58 -13.36
CA ASN A 11 -1.50 -32.91 -11.98
C ASN A 11 -2.20 -31.78 -11.20
N TYR A 12 -2.21 -30.54 -11.71
CA TYR A 12 -2.93 -29.44 -11.04
C TYR A 12 -4.44 -29.43 -11.33
N ARG A 13 -4.88 -29.94 -12.48
CA ARG A 13 -6.32 -29.97 -12.83
C ARG A 13 -7.11 -30.94 -11.97
N SER A 14 -6.55 -32.10 -11.59
CA SER A 14 -7.22 -33.09 -10.74
C SER A 14 -7.20 -32.71 -9.25
N ALA A 15 -6.18 -31.99 -8.79
CA ALA A 15 -6.09 -31.47 -7.42
C ALA A 15 -7.00 -30.24 -7.20
N LEU A 16 -7.03 -29.30 -8.15
CA LEU A 16 -7.94 -28.14 -8.08
C LEU A 16 -9.42 -28.57 -8.20
N LEU A 17 -9.76 -29.54 -9.05
CA LEU A 17 -11.14 -30.02 -9.14
C LEU A 17 -11.61 -30.75 -7.87
N ARG A 18 -10.71 -31.40 -7.11
CA ARG A 18 -11.03 -32.03 -5.82
C ARG A 18 -11.14 -31.03 -4.65
N ILE A 19 -10.36 -29.95 -4.69
CA ILE A 19 -10.43 -28.87 -3.69
C ILE A 19 -11.69 -28.00 -3.93
N ILE A 20 -12.01 -27.69 -5.19
CA ILE A 20 -13.22 -26.94 -5.57
C ILE A 20 -14.48 -27.77 -5.30
N SER A 21 -14.45 -29.10 -5.49
CA SER A 21 -15.59 -29.95 -5.13
C SER A 21 -15.84 -30.00 -3.62
N CYS A 22 -14.79 -29.87 -2.79
CA CYS A 22 -14.91 -29.86 -1.33
C CYS A 22 -15.43 -28.51 -0.80
N GLN A 23 -14.99 -27.39 -1.38
CA GLN A 23 -15.52 -26.05 -1.07
C GLN A 23 -17.02 -25.92 -1.41
N ASN A 24 -17.47 -26.49 -2.54
CA ASN A 24 -18.87 -26.42 -2.94
C ASN A 24 -19.80 -27.34 -2.11
N SER A 25 -19.29 -28.45 -1.58
CA SER A 25 -20.06 -29.30 -0.66
C SER A 25 -20.19 -28.73 0.75
N TYR A 26 -19.18 -27.99 1.23
CA TYR A 26 -19.21 -27.35 2.55
C TYR A 26 -20.12 -26.11 2.60
N LEU A 27 -20.30 -25.41 1.47
CA LEU A 27 -21.22 -24.28 1.37
C LEU A 27 -22.71 -24.69 1.27
N ARG A 28 -23.03 -25.95 0.92
CA ARG A 28 -24.42 -26.40 0.72
C ARG A 28 -25.02 -27.19 1.89
N LYS A 29 -24.22 -27.74 2.81
CA LYS A 29 -24.74 -28.49 3.96
C LYS A 29 -24.14 -27.91 5.23
N GLY A 30 -24.97 -27.14 5.93
CA GLY A 30 -24.68 -26.72 7.29
C GLY A 30 -24.32 -27.92 8.16
N SER A 31 -23.34 -27.69 9.03
CA SER A 31 -23.05 -28.45 10.26
C SER A 31 -23.43 -29.93 10.23
N GLY A 32 -22.53 -30.77 9.73
CA GLY A 32 -22.56 -32.22 9.94
C GLY A 32 -21.15 -32.79 9.89
N PRO A 33 -20.80 -33.78 10.74
CA PRO A 33 -19.45 -34.33 10.81
C PRO A 33 -19.14 -35.11 9.53
N CYS A 34 -18.03 -34.74 8.88
CA CYS A 34 -17.55 -35.40 7.67
C CYS A 34 -17.00 -36.78 8.03
N ARG A 35 -17.75 -37.84 7.72
CA ARG A 35 -17.32 -39.24 7.94
C ARG A 35 -16.55 -39.72 6.71
N LEU A 36 -15.24 -39.47 6.68
CA LEU A 36 -14.32 -40.14 5.75
C LEU A 36 -13.22 -40.82 6.59
N GLN A 37 -13.25 -42.14 6.59
CA GLN A 37 -12.24 -43.01 7.21
C GLN A 37 -10.92 -42.87 6.45
N ILE A 38 -9.95 -42.17 7.02
CA ILE A 38 -8.54 -42.28 6.63
C ILE A 38 -7.68 -42.26 7.91
N HIS A 39 -6.73 -43.20 7.93
CA HIS A 39 -5.74 -43.62 8.93
C HIS A 39 -5.40 -42.69 10.12
N GLN A 40 -5.35 -43.32 11.31
CA GLN A 40 -5.23 -42.75 12.67
C GLN A 40 -3.95 -41.93 13.00
N SER A 41 -3.02 -41.70 12.07
CA SER A 41 -1.76 -40.95 12.35
C SER A 41 -1.68 -39.54 11.73
N GLN A 42 -2.70 -39.10 10.99
CA GLN A 42 -2.79 -37.72 10.47
C GLN A 42 -3.88 -36.86 11.14
N PHE A 43 -4.55 -37.41 12.17
CA PHE A 43 -5.64 -36.75 12.87
C PHE A 43 -5.20 -35.50 13.67
N THR A 44 -3.93 -35.44 14.10
CA THR A 44 -3.41 -34.30 14.87
C THR A 44 -2.90 -33.15 14.00
N PHE A 45 -2.77 -33.32 12.68
CA PHE A 45 -2.31 -32.25 11.78
C PHE A 45 -3.47 -31.42 11.22
N CYS A 46 -4.62 -32.04 10.92
CA CYS A 46 -5.77 -31.31 10.38
C CYS A 46 -6.59 -30.56 11.44
N GLU A 47 -6.67 -31.07 12.68
CA GLU A 47 -7.32 -30.33 13.77
C GLU A 47 -6.51 -29.09 14.18
N ASN A 48 -5.18 -29.18 14.18
CA ASN A 48 -4.32 -28.05 14.51
C ASN A 48 -4.26 -27.03 13.37
N TYR A 49 -4.19 -27.45 12.11
CA TYR A 49 -4.19 -26.49 10.99
C TYR A 49 -5.53 -25.76 10.83
N CYS A 50 -6.66 -26.41 11.13
CA CYS A 50 -7.97 -25.74 11.15
C CYS A 50 -8.20 -24.91 12.43
N ARG A 51 -7.64 -25.31 13.59
CA ARG A 51 -7.70 -24.48 14.81
C ARG A 51 -6.85 -23.23 14.70
N THR A 52 -5.63 -23.29 14.16
CA THR A 52 -4.75 -22.13 14.06
C THR A 52 -5.15 -21.15 12.96
N TYR A 53 -5.89 -21.58 11.93
CA TYR A 53 -6.46 -20.66 10.93
C TYR A 53 -7.87 -20.14 11.29
N ALA A 54 -8.58 -20.80 12.21
CA ALA A 54 -9.87 -20.35 12.73
C ALA A 54 -9.76 -19.48 14.00
N SER A 55 -8.60 -19.46 14.65
CA SER A 55 -8.34 -18.61 15.82
C SER A 55 -7.68 -17.29 15.40
N LYS A 56 -8.47 -16.20 15.49
CA LYS A 56 -8.11 -14.77 15.34
C LYS A 56 -8.38 -14.12 13.96
N VAL A 57 -9.64 -14.12 13.56
CA VAL A 57 -10.24 -12.85 13.14
C VAL A 57 -11.38 -12.60 14.12
N ASN A 58 -11.11 -11.79 15.14
CA ASN A 58 -12.17 -11.20 15.95
C ASN A 58 -12.98 -10.28 15.02
N ALA A 59 -13.90 -10.85 14.24
CA ALA A 59 -14.92 -10.05 13.57
C ALA A 59 -15.81 -9.51 14.69
N SER A 60 -15.60 -8.24 15.04
CA SER A 60 -16.48 -7.52 15.94
C SER A 60 -17.92 -7.71 15.49
N PRO A 61 -18.88 -7.91 16.41
CA PRO A 61 -20.28 -7.91 16.04
C PRO A 61 -20.62 -6.56 15.40
N CYS A 62 -21.50 -6.58 14.41
CA CYS A 62 -21.97 -5.35 13.79
C CYS A 62 -22.58 -4.43 14.86
N TRP A 63 -22.14 -3.17 14.92
CA TRP A 63 -22.62 -2.20 15.91
C TRP A 63 -24.13 -1.92 15.80
N LYS A 64 -24.73 -2.10 14.62
CA LYS A 64 -26.16 -1.85 14.37
C LYS A 64 -27.04 -3.08 14.58
N CYS A 65 -26.63 -4.26 14.09
CA CYS A 65 -27.49 -5.46 14.11
C CYS A 65 -26.99 -6.60 15.00
N GLY A 66 -25.83 -6.45 15.66
CA GLY A 66 -25.28 -7.42 16.63
C GLY A 66 -24.81 -8.76 16.05
N LYS A 67 -24.99 -9.00 14.74
CA LYS A 67 -24.59 -10.27 14.09
C LYS A 67 -23.08 -10.32 13.90
N SER A 68 -22.48 -11.44 14.28
CA SER A 68 -21.08 -11.79 14.00
C SER A 68 -20.99 -12.44 12.62
N GLY A 69 -20.80 -11.62 11.59
CA GLY A 69 -20.60 -12.06 10.21
C GLY A 69 -19.40 -11.34 9.62
N ARG A 70 -18.67 -12.00 8.71
CA ARG A 70 -17.56 -11.36 7.97
C ARG A 70 -18.07 -10.06 7.36
N GLU A 71 -17.56 -8.93 7.85
CA GLU A 71 -17.85 -7.60 7.36
C GLU A 71 -17.53 -7.55 5.86
N ALA A 72 -18.44 -7.01 5.04
CA ALA A 72 -18.16 -6.73 3.64
C ALA A 72 -17.25 -5.49 3.56
N ARG A 73 -15.99 -5.63 4.02
CA ARG A 73 -14.87 -4.66 4.08
C ARG A 73 -15.15 -3.31 4.78
N PHE A 74 -16.26 -2.65 4.46
CA PHE A 74 -16.77 -1.42 5.08
C PHE A 74 -18.24 -1.51 5.48
N PHE A 75 -19.04 -2.42 4.91
CA PHE A 75 -20.47 -2.52 5.16
C PHE A 75 -20.85 -3.84 5.83
N CYS A 76 -21.89 -3.83 6.67
CA CYS A 76 -22.45 -5.07 7.21
C CYS A 76 -23.18 -5.85 6.12
N LYS A 77 -22.91 -7.15 6.00
CA LYS A 77 -23.60 -8.02 5.04
C LYS A 77 -25.11 -8.15 5.32
N ASP A 78 -25.52 -8.06 6.59
CA ASP A 78 -26.89 -8.31 7.01
C ASP A 78 -27.78 -7.06 7.01
N CYS A 79 -27.25 -5.91 7.45
CA CYS A 79 -28.03 -4.68 7.59
C CYS A 79 -27.54 -3.52 6.72
N ASN A 80 -26.48 -3.74 5.93
CA ASN A 80 -25.83 -2.75 5.06
C ASN A 80 -25.35 -1.47 5.77
N ALA A 81 -25.25 -1.50 7.10
CA ALA A 81 -24.75 -0.38 7.87
C ALA A 81 -23.26 -0.17 7.63
N LEU A 82 -22.82 1.08 7.58
CA LEU A 82 -21.39 1.40 7.50
C LEU A 82 -20.71 0.99 8.80
N GLN A 83 -19.64 0.21 8.73
CA GLN A 83 -18.94 -0.32 9.91
C GLN A 83 -17.86 0.63 10.40
N LYS A 84 -17.52 0.47 11.69
CA LYS A 84 -16.51 1.29 12.34
C LYS A 84 -15.16 1.15 11.63
N PRO A 85 -14.48 2.26 11.29
CA PRO A 85 -13.15 2.21 10.70
C PRO A 85 -12.12 1.55 11.63
N ASN A 86 -11.28 0.69 11.05
CA ASN A 86 -10.06 0.24 11.70
C ASN A 86 -8.93 1.24 11.43
N LYS A 87 -8.34 1.80 12.49
CA LYS A 87 -7.22 2.75 12.38
C LYS A 87 -5.93 2.11 11.86
N ASN A 88 -5.83 0.79 11.91
CA ASN A 88 -4.64 0.03 11.54
C ASN A 88 -4.73 -0.57 10.13
N TYR A 89 -5.59 -0.06 9.25
CA TYR A 89 -5.63 -0.55 7.87
C TYR A 89 -4.32 -0.27 7.15
N ASN A 90 -3.77 -1.30 6.53
CA ASN A 90 -2.72 -1.12 5.53
C ASN A 90 -3.33 -0.36 4.33
N TYR A 91 -2.69 0.72 3.88
CA TYR A 91 -3.17 1.57 2.79
C TYR A 91 -3.29 0.83 1.46
N PHE A 92 -2.38 -0.10 1.17
CA PHE A 92 -2.46 -0.96 -0.02
C PHE A 92 -3.69 -1.86 0.06
N HIS A 93 -3.89 -2.51 1.21
CA HIS A 93 -5.09 -3.31 1.43
C HIS A 93 -6.37 -2.46 1.40
N LEU A 94 -6.35 -1.24 1.92
CA LEU A 94 -7.47 -0.31 1.93
C LEU A 94 -7.89 0.12 0.52
N LEU A 95 -6.92 0.37 -0.37
CA LEU A 95 -7.16 0.75 -1.77
C LEU A 95 -7.25 -0.45 -2.72
N ASP A 96 -7.13 -1.69 -2.21
CA ASP A 96 -7.20 -2.91 -3.02
C ASP A 96 -6.06 -3.00 -4.06
N LEU A 97 -4.85 -2.69 -3.61
CA LEU A 97 -3.62 -2.66 -4.40
C LEU A 97 -2.61 -3.65 -3.83
N SER A 98 -1.69 -4.10 -4.69
CA SER A 98 -0.57 -4.95 -4.26
C SER A 98 0.46 -4.12 -3.47
N GLU A 99 0.99 -4.70 -2.39
CA GLU A 99 2.01 -4.10 -1.51
C GLU A 99 3.39 -4.07 -2.21
N THR A 100 3.52 -3.16 -3.18
CA THR A 100 4.72 -3.02 -4.02
C THR A 100 5.06 -1.54 -4.17
N PHE A 101 6.33 -1.24 -4.47
CA PHE A 101 6.74 0.14 -4.76
C PHE A 101 6.20 0.61 -6.11
N ASP A 102 6.21 -0.26 -7.12
CA ASP A 102 5.77 0.05 -8.49
C ASP A 102 4.26 -0.05 -8.65
N VAL A 103 3.56 0.96 -8.14
CA VAL A 103 2.12 1.14 -8.33
C VAL A 103 1.85 2.22 -9.36
N ASP A 104 0.98 1.90 -10.33
CA ASP A 104 0.48 2.85 -11.32
C ASP A 104 -0.41 3.92 -10.64
N SER A 105 -0.05 5.19 -10.81
CA SER A 105 -0.83 6.32 -10.28
C SER A 105 -2.25 6.39 -10.86
N SER A 106 -2.44 5.88 -12.08
CA SER A 106 -3.76 5.80 -12.71
C SER A 106 -4.67 4.79 -11.99
N GLU A 107 -4.10 3.66 -11.56
CA GLU A 107 -4.80 2.64 -10.80
C GLU A 107 -5.16 3.13 -9.40
N VAL A 108 -4.21 3.79 -8.72
CA VAL A 108 -4.44 4.41 -7.40
C VAL A 108 -5.60 5.41 -7.48
N SER A 109 -5.60 6.27 -8.49
CA SER A 109 -6.65 7.27 -8.71
C SER A 109 -8.02 6.62 -9.00
N LYS A 110 -8.04 5.53 -9.76
CA LYS A 110 -9.27 4.79 -10.06
C LYS A 110 -9.86 4.16 -8.80
N LYS A 111 -9.05 3.45 -8.01
CA LYS A 111 -9.47 2.81 -6.76
C LYS A 111 -9.95 3.84 -5.73
N PHE A 112 -9.23 4.96 -5.62
CA PHE A 112 -9.63 6.09 -4.79
C PHE A 112 -11.03 6.61 -5.15
N ARG A 113 -11.29 6.89 -6.43
CA ARG A 113 -12.60 7.38 -6.89
C ARG A 113 -13.72 6.38 -6.61
N GLN A 114 -13.46 5.08 -6.80
CA GLN A 114 -14.42 4.02 -6.50
C GLN A 114 -14.81 3.99 -5.03
N LEU A 115 -13.84 4.13 -4.12
CA LEU A 115 -14.08 4.13 -2.68
C LEU A 115 -14.73 5.42 -2.20
N GLN A 116 -14.26 6.58 -2.66
CA GLN A 116 -14.91 7.86 -2.34
C GLN A 116 -16.36 7.87 -2.84
N ALA A 117 -16.64 7.30 -4.01
CA ALA A 117 -18.00 7.21 -4.51
C ALA A 117 -18.94 6.41 -3.60
N VAL A 118 -18.47 5.61 -2.63
CA VAL A 118 -19.35 4.89 -1.69
C VAL A 118 -19.19 5.35 -0.23
N LEU A 119 -18.06 5.96 0.12
CA LEU A 119 -17.73 6.37 1.50
C LEU A 119 -17.81 7.89 1.74
N HIS A 120 -18.04 8.72 0.72
CA HIS A 120 -18.04 10.17 0.86
C HIS A 120 -19.15 10.65 1.82
N PRO A 121 -18.87 11.59 2.76
CA PRO A 121 -19.83 12.08 3.76
C PRO A 121 -21.17 12.57 3.19
N ASP A 122 -21.15 13.17 2.01
CA ASP A 122 -22.38 13.64 1.33
C ASP A 122 -23.44 12.53 1.16
N LYS A 123 -23.01 11.28 0.98
CA LYS A 123 -23.92 10.13 0.87
C LYS A 123 -24.60 9.75 2.18
N PHE A 124 -24.04 10.18 3.30
CA PHE A 124 -24.50 9.87 4.65
C PHE A 124 -25.14 11.09 5.34
N SER A 125 -25.39 12.18 4.60
CA SER A 125 -26.05 13.40 5.10
C SER A 125 -27.39 13.14 5.81
N ASN A 126 -28.15 12.13 5.36
CA ASN A 126 -29.42 11.70 5.96
C ASN A 126 -29.30 10.41 6.81
N ALA A 127 -28.09 9.90 7.06
CA ALA A 127 -27.84 8.70 7.86
C ALA A 127 -27.82 9.01 9.37
N SER A 128 -27.65 7.98 10.21
CA SER A 128 -27.47 8.18 11.65
C SER A 128 -26.16 8.91 11.95
N ASP A 129 -26.07 9.54 13.11
CA ASP A 129 -24.87 10.28 13.52
C ASP A 129 -23.61 9.38 13.55
N ASP A 130 -23.75 8.13 14.01
CA ASP A 130 -22.68 7.13 13.94
C ASP A 130 -22.20 6.88 12.50
N GLU A 131 -23.12 6.74 11.54
CA GLU A 131 -22.75 6.48 10.13
C GLU A 131 -22.11 7.71 9.47
N LYS A 132 -22.53 8.92 9.85
CA LYS A 132 -21.89 10.18 9.42
C LYS A 132 -20.46 10.26 9.93
N GLU A 133 -20.23 9.95 11.21
CA GLU A 133 -18.91 9.94 11.81
C GLU A 133 -18.01 8.90 11.14
N PHE A 134 -18.48 7.65 10.99
CA PHE A 134 -17.72 6.59 10.35
C PHE A 134 -17.40 6.91 8.88
N SER A 135 -18.33 7.54 8.15
CA SER A 135 -18.09 7.98 6.77
C SER A 135 -17.02 9.07 6.70
N ALA A 136 -17.06 10.05 7.59
CA ALA A 136 -16.03 11.10 7.65
C ALA A 136 -14.64 10.53 7.97
N GLU A 137 -14.55 9.63 8.96
CA GLU A 137 -13.30 8.97 9.32
C GLU A 137 -12.74 8.10 8.18
N LEU A 138 -13.58 7.27 7.55
CA LEU A 138 -13.18 6.40 6.44
C LEU A 138 -12.78 7.22 5.20
N SER A 139 -13.52 8.27 4.86
CA SER A 139 -13.18 9.17 3.76
C SER A 139 -11.83 9.85 3.99
N SER A 140 -11.58 10.33 5.22
CA SER A 140 -10.29 10.89 5.62
C SER A 140 -9.15 9.86 5.49
N LEU A 141 -9.38 8.62 5.92
CA LEU A 141 -8.40 7.55 5.80
C LEU A 141 -8.08 7.20 4.33
N VAL A 142 -9.10 7.13 3.48
CA VAL A 142 -8.95 6.90 2.03
C VAL A 142 -8.19 8.05 1.37
N ASN A 143 -8.42 9.30 1.80
CA ASN A 143 -7.66 10.46 1.33
C ASN A 143 -6.17 10.38 1.73
N LYS A 144 -5.89 9.97 2.97
CA LYS A 144 -4.51 9.75 3.43
C LYS A 144 -3.82 8.66 2.62
N ALA A 145 -4.47 7.49 2.48
CA ALA A 145 -3.95 6.39 1.67
C ALA A 145 -3.69 6.81 0.21
N PHE A 146 -4.59 7.59 -0.39
CA PHE A 146 -4.42 8.10 -1.75
C PHE A 146 -3.19 9.03 -1.86
N ARG A 147 -3.02 9.99 -0.95
CA ARG A 147 -1.86 10.90 -0.95
C ARG A 147 -0.55 10.12 -0.81
N THR A 148 -0.50 9.24 0.20
CA THR A 148 0.69 8.42 0.50
C THR A 148 1.05 7.48 -0.64
N LEU A 149 0.07 6.77 -1.21
CA LEU A 149 0.35 5.83 -2.30
C LEU A 149 0.52 6.52 -3.64
N SER A 150 0.10 7.77 -3.84
CA SER A 150 0.30 8.47 -5.12
C SER A 150 1.69 9.10 -5.25
N ASN A 151 2.30 9.52 -4.14
CA ASN A 151 3.63 10.09 -4.12
C ASN A 151 4.68 8.97 -3.97
N PRO A 152 5.62 8.77 -4.92
CA PRO A 152 6.62 7.72 -4.83
C PRO A 152 7.50 7.79 -3.56
N LEU A 153 7.83 8.99 -3.08
CA LEU A 153 8.60 9.15 -1.85
C LEU A 153 7.79 8.68 -0.64
N GLU A 154 6.57 9.20 -0.46
CA GLU A 154 5.70 8.82 0.66
C GLU A 154 5.36 7.32 0.63
N ARG A 155 5.13 6.76 -0.56
CA ARG A 155 4.89 5.34 -0.77
C ARG A 155 6.09 4.50 -0.31
N GLY A 156 7.31 4.90 -0.67
CA GLY A 156 8.53 4.24 -0.24
C GLY A 156 8.71 4.31 1.28
N LEU A 157 8.49 5.48 1.88
CA LEU A 157 8.54 5.65 3.33
C LEU A 157 7.51 4.78 4.05
N TYR A 158 6.30 4.68 3.51
CA TYR A 158 5.25 3.82 4.04
C TYR A 158 5.60 2.34 3.95
N LEU A 159 6.19 1.88 2.83
CA LEU A 159 6.70 0.52 2.72
C LEU A 159 7.77 0.22 3.77
N LEU A 160 8.69 1.14 4.04
CA LEU A 160 9.67 0.98 5.12
C LEU A 160 9.02 0.85 6.50
N GLN A 161 7.92 1.58 6.75
CA GLN A 161 7.15 1.44 7.99
C GLN A 161 6.53 0.03 8.09
N LEU A 162 5.98 -0.51 7.00
CA LEU A 162 5.44 -1.88 6.97
C LEU A 162 6.54 -2.93 7.22
N HIS A 163 7.77 -2.66 6.80
CA HIS A 163 8.96 -3.47 7.11
C HIS A 163 9.58 -3.18 8.49
N ASN A 164 8.89 -2.46 9.37
CA ASN A 164 9.36 -2.09 10.72
C ASN A 164 10.72 -1.36 10.74
N THR A 165 11.07 -0.67 9.64
CA THR A 165 12.35 0.04 9.49
C THR A 165 12.11 1.52 9.14
N PRO A 166 11.33 2.27 9.95
CA PRO A 166 11.00 3.65 9.65
C PRO A 166 12.25 4.54 9.63
N ILE A 167 12.23 5.55 8.76
CA ILE A 167 13.20 6.64 8.79
C ILE A 167 12.75 7.61 9.88
N LEU A 168 13.46 7.59 11.01
CA LEU A 168 13.30 8.58 12.06
C LEU A 168 14.23 9.76 11.74
N GLU A 169 13.74 10.99 11.85
CA GLU A 169 14.51 12.18 11.46
C GLU A 169 15.83 12.33 12.24
N GLU A 170 15.84 11.87 13.49
CA GLU A 170 16.98 11.82 14.40
C GLU A 170 18.07 10.79 13.98
N ASN A 171 17.75 9.84 13.10
CA ASN A 171 18.67 8.81 12.61
C ASN A 171 19.07 8.99 11.14
N THR A 172 18.94 10.22 10.62
CA THR A 172 19.30 10.54 9.24
C THR A 172 20.78 10.89 9.17
N SER A 173 21.65 9.88 9.11
CA SER A 173 23.07 10.06 8.84
C SER A 173 23.34 9.77 7.37
N PHE A 174 23.71 10.80 6.62
CA PHE A 174 24.22 10.67 5.26
C PHE A 174 25.69 10.29 5.27
N ASN A 175 26.15 9.59 4.23
CA ASN A 175 27.59 9.37 4.04
C ASN A 175 28.28 10.70 3.67
N LYS A 176 29.62 10.73 3.81
CA LYS A 176 30.38 11.97 3.59
C LYS A 176 30.26 12.44 2.14
N GLU A 177 30.24 11.49 1.21
CA GLU A 177 30.16 11.73 -0.22
C GLU A 177 28.86 12.48 -0.58
N PHE A 178 27.71 12.04 -0.05
CA PHE A 178 26.43 12.70 -0.28
C PHE A 178 26.32 14.04 0.45
N LEU A 179 26.94 14.20 1.61
CA LEU A 179 26.98 15.50 2.29
C LEU A 179 27.73 16.56 1.47
N PHE A 180 28.85 16.20 0.83
CA PHE A 180 29.55 17.09 -0.10
C PHE A 180 28.67 17.44 -1.30
N GLU A 181 28.00 16.45 -1.89
CA GLU A 181 27.06 16.65 -3.01
C GLU A 181 25.92 17.61 -2.64
N ILE A 182 25.34 17.46 -1.43
CA ILE A 182 24.32 18.39 -0.91
C ILE A 182 24.86 19.83 -0.84
N MET A 183 26.10 20.02 -0.38
CA MET A 183 26.70 21.35 -0.27
C MET A 183 26.89 21.98 -1.66
N GLU A 184 27.47 21.23 -2.60
CA GLU A 184 27.68 21.68 -3.98
C GLU A 184 26.36 22.03 -4.67
N LEU A 185 25.32 21.20 -4.51
CA LEU A 185 24.00 21.45 -5.10
C LEU A 185 23.32 22.71 -4.54
N ASN A 186 23.45 22.98 -3.24
CA ASN A 186 22.92 24.22 -2.67
C ASN A 186 23.70 25.45 -3.16
N GLU A 187 25.03 25.37 -3.27
CA GLU A 187 25.86 26.45 -3.81
C GLU A 187 25.56 26.72 -5.29
N GLU A 188 25.42 25.67 -6.12
CA GLU A 188 24.99 25.79 -7.52
C GLU A 188 23.61 26.46 -7.59
N LEU A 189 22.63 25.99 -6.78
CA LEU A 189 21.30 26.58 -6.74
C LEU A 189 21.33 28.06 -6.36
N GLU A 190 22.13 28.46 -5.37
CA GLU A 190 22.25 29.86 -4.92
C GLU A 190 22.86 30.75 -6.01
N SER A 191 23.90 30.29 -6.70
CA SER A 191 24.62 31.05 -7.72
C SER A 191 23.80 31.34 -8.99
N ILE A 192 22.82 30.49 -9.31
CA ILE A 192 21.98 30.64 -10.51
C ILE A 192 21.15 31.93 -10.43
N SER A 193 21.38 32.85 -11.35
CA SER A 193 20.62 34.12 -11.47
C SER A 193 19.72 34.17 -12.72
N ASN A 194 19.87 33.20 -13.62
CA ASN A 194 19.21 33.17 -14.93
C ASN A 194 18.14 32.08 -15.00
N LEU A 195 16.98 32.40 -15.57
CA LEU A 195 15.87 31.47 -15.73
C LEU A 195 16.23 30.24 -16.57
N ASN A 196 17.05 30.40 -17.62
CA ASN A 196 17.44 29.27 -18.48
C ASN A 196 18.39 28.29 -17.77
N GLU A 197 19.32 28.81 -16.98
CA GLU A 197 20.20 28.00 -16.13
C GLU A 197 19.39 27.26 -15.07
N LEU A 198 18.43 27.94 -14.42
CA LEU A 198 17.56 27.32 -13.43
C LEU A 198 16.70 26.20 -14.02
N LYS A 199 16.16 26.39 -15.23
CA LYS A 199 15.41 25.33 -15.96
C LYS A 199 16.29 24.13 -16.30
N THR A 200 17.57 24.37 -16.60
CA THR A 200 18.54 23.29 -16.87
C THR A 200 18.86 22.52 -15.60
N PHE A 201 19.14 23.23 -14.49
CA PHE A 201 19.35 22.64 -13.17
C PHE A 201 18.11 21.84 -12.71
N HIS A 202 16.92 22.39 -12.91
CA HIS A 202 15.65 21.71 -12.65
C HIS A 202 15.49 20.41 -13.43
N SER A 203 15.90 20.40 -14.71
CA SER A 203 15.85 19.21 -15.55
C SER A 203 16.83 18.13 -15.06
N LYS A 204 18.07 18.51 -14.69
CA LYS A 204 19.05 17.60 -14.07
C LYS A 204 18.50 16.98 -12.79
N ASN A 205 17.92 17.79 -11.90
CA ASN A 205 17.31 17.33 -10.65
C ASN A 205 16.23 16.26 -10.89
N ARG A 206 15.37 16.48 -11.90
CA ARG A 206 14.32 15.53 -12.29
C ARG A 206 14.87 14.23 -12.85
N GLU A 207 15.97 14.26 -13.59
CA GLU A 207 16.64 13.06 -14.09
C GLU A 207 17.22 12.23 -12.95
N VAL A 208 17.88 12.89 -11.98
CA VAL A 208 18.39 12.23 -10.78
C VAL A 208 17.26 11.60 -9.97
N LEU A 209 16.16 12.33 -9.74
CA LEU A 209 14.98 11.78 -9.07
C LEU A 209 14.42 10.53 -9.77
N LYS A 210 14.34 10.52 -11.11
CA LYS A 210 13.90 9.34 -11.87
C LYS A 210 14.86 8.16 -11.71
N SER A 211 16.17 8.43 -11.72
CA SER A 211 17.19 7.41 -11.50
C SER A 211 17.10 6.79 -10.10
N ILE A 212 16.94 7.62 -9.07
CA ILE A 212 16.76 7.16 -7.69
C ILE A 212 15.46 6.36 -7.55
N GLN A 213 14.35 6.82 -8.14
CA GLN A 213 13.09 6.05 -8.14
C GLN A 213 13.26 4.65 -8.73
N LYS A 214 13.96 4.53 -9.86
CA LYS A 214 14.27 3.24 -10.48
C LYS A 214 15.13 2.36 -9.57
N LYS A 215 16.18 2.93 -8.96
CA LYS A 215 17.03 2.24 -7.98
C LYS A 215 16.21 1.73 -6.79
N VAL A 216 15.30 2.55 -6.27
CA VAL A 216 14.39 2.17 -5.17
C VAL A 216 13.47 1.01 -5.57
N SER A 217 12.89 1.05 -6.77
CA SER A 217 12.07 -0.04 -7.33
C SER A 217 12.85 -1.38 -7.38
N GLU A 218 14.08 -1.33 -7.91
CA GLU A 218 14.96 -2.51 -7.99
C GLU A 218 15.32 -3.06 -6.60
N LEU A 219 15.61 -2.17 -5.64
CA LEU A 219 15.97 -2.54 -4.26
C LEU A 219 14.80 -3.18 -3.51
N PHE A 220 13.57 -2.66 -3.66
CA PHE A 220 12.39 -3.29 -3.08
C PHE A 220 12.09 -4.64 -3.72
N THR A 221 12.26 -4.77 -5.04
CA THR A 221 12.10 -6.06 -5.75
C THR A 221 13.14 -7.09 -5.29
N GLY A 222 14.37 -6.65 -5.06
CA GLY A 222 15.46 -7.46 -4.50
C GLY A 222 15.40 -7.70 -3.00
N GLN A 223 14.40 -7.14 -2.29
CA GLN A 223 14.23 -7.21 -0.83
C GLN A 223 15.42 -6.64 -0.02
N ASP A 224 16.22 -5.73 -0.59
CA ASP A 224 17.33 -5.07 0.10
C ASP A 224 16.83 -3.80 0.82
N ILE A 225 16.10 -4.01 1.93
CA ILE A 225 15.46 -2.95 2.72
C ILE A 225 16.46 -1.92 3.27
N PRO A 226 17.65 -2.31 3.79
CA PRO A 226 18.64 -1.35 4.28
C PRO A 226 19.12 -0.38 3.18
N LYS A 227 19.42 -0.87 1.98
CA LYS A 227 19.81 0.00 0.87
C LYS A 227 18.65 0.82 0.33
N ALA A 228 17.43 0.25 0.29
CA ALA A 228 16.23 0.99 -0.08
C ALA A 228 15.99 2.19 0.87
N ARG A 229 16.25 2.00 2.17
CA ARG A 229 16.21 3.08 3.17
C ARG A 229 17.17 4.20 2.83
N THR A 230 18.44 3.90 2.56
CA THR A 230 19.44 4.92 2.19
C THR A 230 19.05 5.64 0.90
N ALA A 231 18.62 4.92 -0.14
CA ALA A 231 18.17 5.53 -1.40
C ALA A 231 16.93 6.42 -1.21
N LEU A 232 16.01 6.07 -0.31
CA LEU A 232 14.86 6.92 0.03
C LEU A 232 15.27 8.18 0.82
N MET A 233 16.32 8.12 1.64
CA MET A 233 16.90 9.32 2.27
C MET A 233 17.49 10.26 1.24
N GLU A 234 18.27 9.74 0.28
CA GLU A 234 18.80 10.51 -0.86
C GLU A 234 17.63 11.15 -1.64
N MET A 235 16.60 10.36 -1.94
CA MET A 235 15.40 10.83 -2.62
C MET A 235 14.69 11.97 -1.86
N LYS A 236 14.58 11.86 -0.53
CA LYS A 236 13.96 12.90 0.31
C LYS A 236 14.65 14.25 0.10
N TYR A 237 15.97 14.29 0.10
CA TYR A 237 16.72 15.52 -0.13
C TYR A 237 16.43 16.11 -1.52
N TYR A 238 16.50 15.29 -2.57
CA TYR A 238 16.26 15.75 -3.94
C TYR A 238 14.82 16.24 -4.17
N VAL A 239 13.83 15.70 -3.45
CA VAL A 239 12.45 16.21 -3.44
C VAL A 239 12.37 17.57 -2.74
N THR A 240 13.06 17.76 -1.61
CA THR A 240 13.14 19.07 -0.96
C THR A 240 13.89 20.09 -1.81
N LEU A 241 14.94 19.67 -2.54
CA LEU A 241 15.64 20.50 -3.50
C LEU A 241 14.72 20.94 -4.65
N GLU A 242 13.88 20.03 -5.17
CA GLU A 242 12.86 20.34 -6.19
C GLU A 242 11.89 21.44 -5.71
N GLU A 243 11.51 21.45 -4.43
CA GLU A 243 10.67 22.51 -3.84
C GLU A 243 11.40 23.86 -3.83
N LYS A 244 12.65 23.90 -3.37
CA LYS A 244 13.49 25.12 -3.40
C LYS A 244 13.69 25.65 -4.83
N ILE A 245 13.91 24.77 -5.80
CA ILE A 245 14.02 25.14 -7.22
C ILE A 245 12.74 25.81 -7.70
N LYS A 246 11.57 25.25 -7.38
CA LYS A 246 10.26 25.82 -7.75
C LYS A 246 10.03 27.19 -7.11
N GLU A 247 10.40 27.36 -5.84
CA GLU A 247 10.32 28.66 -5.17
C GLU A 247 11.19 29.70 -5.88
N LYS A 248 12.43 29.35 -6.24
CA LYS A 248 13.33 30.24 -6.97
C LYS A 248 12.84 30.54 -8.39
N LEU A 249 12.21 29.57 -9.07
CA LEU A 249 11.56 29.80 -10.37
C LEU A 249 10.49 30.88 -10.27
N LEU A 250 9.60 30.79 -9.26
CA LEU A 250 8.56 31.80 -9.04
C LEU A 250 9.14 33.18 -8.75
N GLN A 251 10.24 33.26 -7.99
CA GLN A 251 10.93 34.52 -7.70
C GLN A 251 11.50 35.16 -8.97
N LEU A 252 12.21 34.38 -9.80
CA LEU A 252 12.80 34.89 -11.04
C LEU A 252 11.77 35.25 -12.12
N GLU A 253 10.65 34.53 -12.16
CA GLU A 253 9.50 34.86 -13.03
C GLU A 253 8.78 36.14 -12.58
N ALA A 254 8.78 36.47 -11.29
CA ALA A 254 8.20 37.71 -10.78
C ALA A 254 9.08 38.95 -10.99
N THR A 255 10.39 38.76 -11.21
CA THR A 255 11.36 39.85 -11.43
C THR A 255 11.62 40.19 -12.90
N ASN A 256 11.16 39.36 -13.83
CA ASN A 256 11.26 39.59 -15.29
C ASN A 256 9.92 40.06 -15.87
#